data_AF-A0AAJ2C8F0-F1
#
_entry.id   AF-A0AAJ2C8F0-F1
#
_cell.length_a   1.000
_cell.length_b   1.000
_cell.length_c   1.000
_cell.angle_alpha   90.00
_cell.angle_beta   90.00
_cell.angle_gamma   90.00
#
_symmetry.space_group_name_H-M   'P 1'
#
loop_
_entity.id
_entity.type
_entity.pdbx_description
1 polymer ?
#
loop_
_entity_poly.entity_id
_entity_poly.type
_entity_poly.pdbx_seq_one_letter_code
_entity_poly.pdbx_strand_id
1 'polypeptide(L)'
;MRKLITLAIIGLLAACKPAPQKAAPGDDSLPKAEPAPEAKADGPAAATTAVSLDGEGLRFIDKASGKASLLAFGVPRAQAETALANVAGQEDDRSTNAECGAGAMEFTRYDAMTLNFQDGKFVGWFLGNEPGAAAYSTMSGIAIGTTRAKAGESASIVAVEDSTLGEEFSIGTGDTAVGGMFAAPGDAAKIDALFAGVNCFFR
;
A
#
# COMPACT_ATOMS: atom_id res chain seq x y z
N MET A 1 -48.92 45.92 -20.19
CA MET A 1 -48.50 47.30 -20.54
C MET A 1 -47.07 47.46 -20.01
N ARG A 2 -46.01 47.42 -20.85
CA ARG A 2 -45.25 48.60 -21.40
C ARG A 2 -44.85 49.56 -20.25
N LYS A 3 -43.60 49.89 -19.90
CA LYS A 3 -42.31 50.17 -20.58
C LYS A 3 -41.19 50.17 -19.49
N LEU A 4 -39.95 49.68 -19.68
CA LEU A 4 -38.75 50.31 -20.29
C LEU A 4 -38.30 51.65 -19.68
N ILE A 5 -36.96 51.77 -19.47
CA ILE A 5 -36.05 52.95 -19.36
C ILE A 5 -35.40 53.12 -17.97
N THR A 6 -34.13 53.47 -17.73
CA THR A 6 -32.81 53.48 -18.42
C THR A 6 -31.81 54.05 -17.37
N LEU A 7 -30.54 53.64 -17.47
CA LEU A 7 -29.28 54.16 -16.89
C LEU A 7 -29.25 55.58 -16.25
N ALA A 8 -28.39 55.73 -15.23
CA ALA A 8 -27.38 56.81 -15.20
C ALA A 8 -26.17 56.47 -14.31
N ILE A 9 -24.99 56.48 -14.92
CA ILE A 9 -23.63 56.42 -14.33
C ILE A 9 -23.18 57.86 -14.07
N ILE A 10 -22.62 58.18 -12.89
CA ILE A 10 -21.58 59.23 -12.73
C ILE A 10 -20.64 58.81 -11.59
N GLY A 11 -19.35 58.71 -11.92
CA GLY A 11 -18.27 58.44 -10.96
C GLY A 11 -17.61 59.70 -10.42
N LEU A 12 -16.84 59.55 -9.34
CA LEU A 12 -15.72 60.42 -9.02
C LEU A 12 -14.58 59.58 -8.42
N LEU A 13 -13.47 59.61 -9.14
CA LEU A 13 -12.14 59.22 -8.69
C LEU A 13 -11.62 60.27 -7.70
N ALA A 14 -11.18 59.84 -6.52
CA ALA A 14 -10.23 60.57 -5.71
C ALA A 14 -9.18 59.58 -5.17
N ALA A 15 -7.94 59.81 -5.57
CA ALA A 15 -6.76 59.05 -5.20
C ALA A 15 -6.33 59.30 -3.75
N CYS A 16 -5.69 58.30 -3.10
CA CYS A 16 -4.35 58.47 -2.52
C CYS A 16 -3.78 57.18 -1.86
N LYS A 17 -2.66 56.72 -2.43
CA LYS A 17 -1.48 56.05 -1.83
C LYS A 17 -1.60 54.65 -1.20
N PRO A 18 -0.86 53.64 -1.69
CA PRO A 18 -0.67 52.39 -0.96
C PRO A 18 0.35 52.57 0.16
N ALA A 19 -0.05 52.26 1.40
CA ALA A 19 0.88 51.96 2.48
C ALA A 19 1.45 50.55 2.23
N PRO A 20 2.72 50.28 2.57
CA PRO A 20 3.33 48.97 2.37
C PRO A 20 2.60 47.95 3.25
N GLN A 21 1.92 46.99 2.61
CA GLN A 21 1.25 45.89 3.28
C GLN A 21 2.32 44.97 3.86
N LYS A 22 2.37 44.93 5.19
CA LYS A 22 3.14 43.96 5.96
C LYS A 22 2.67 42.57 5.53
N ALA A 23 3.60 41.70 5.16
CA ALA A 23 3.31 40.32 4.76
C ALA A 23 2.36 39.67 5.77
N ALA A 24 1.24 39.14 5.27
CA ALA A 24 0.34 38.32 6.07
C ALA A 24 1.11 37.06 6.51
N PRO A 25 0.94 36.60 7.77
CA PRO A 25 1.36 35.26 8.17
C PRO A 25 0.73 34.23 7.23
N GLY A 26 1.49 33.17 6.95
CA GLY A 26 1.13 32.12 6.02
C GLY A 26 -0.27 31.54 6.27
N ASP A 27 -0.93 31.22 5.16
CA ASP A 27 -2.19 30.50 5.13
C ASP A 27 -1.95 29.05 5.61
N ASP A 28 -2.16 28.82 6.91
CA ASP A 28 -2.07 27.51 7.58
C ASP A 28 -3.28 26.58 7.27
N SER A 29 -3.91 26.74 6.09
CA SER A 29 -5.12 25.99 5.73
C SER A 29 -4.85 24.66 5.00
N LEU A 30 -3.64 24.12 5.06
CA LEU A 30 -3.39 22.74 4.67
C LEU A 30 -3.66 21.82 5.87
N PRO A 31 -4.44 20.73 5.72
CA PRO A 31 -4.55 19.72 6.76
C PRO A 31 -3.15 19.26 7.15
N LYS A 32 -2.80 19.50 8.41
CA LYS A 32 -1.57 18.96 9.00
C LYS A 32 -1.65 17.45 8.89
N ALA A 33 -0.79 16.84 8.08
CA ALA A 33 -0.64 15.40 8.02
C ALA A 33 -0.44 14.91 9.47
N GLU A 34 -1.34 14.03 9.92
CA GLU A 34 -1.21 13.43 11.24
C GLU A 34 0.14 12.69 11.29
N PRO A 35 0.86 12.78 12.42
CA PRO A 35 2.07 11.99 12.61
C PRO A 35 1.72 10.52 12.36
N ALA A 36 2.47 9.87 11.47
CA ALA A 36 2.39 8.42 11.33
C ALA A 36 2.65 7.80 12.71
N PRO A 37 1.86 6.79 13.14
CA PRO A 37 2.04 6.17 14.43
C PRO A 37 3.47 5.66 14.61
N GLU A 38 4.03 5.86 15.79
CA GLU A 38 5.37 5.37 16.14
C GLU A 38 5.40 3.84 16.13
N ALA A 39 6.48 3.26 15.57
CA ALA A 39 6.68 1.81 15.53
C ALA A 39 6.71 1.21 16.95
N LYS A 40 5.91 0.15 17.17
CA LYS A 40 5.72 -0.48 18.49
C LYS A 40 6.99 -1.20 18.99
N ALA A 41 7.20 -1.22 20.31
CA ALA A 41 8.38 -1.80 20.98
C ALA A 41 8.51 -3.33 20.83
N ASP A 42 7.40 -4.04 20.60
CA ASP A 42 7.35 -5.47 20.27
C ASP A 42 7.23 -5.72 18.75
N GLY A 43 7.54 -4.70 17.93
CA GLY A 43 7.37 -4.74 16.48
C GLY A 43 8.51 -5.44 15.71
N PRO A 44 8.51 -5.34 14.36
CA PRO A 44 9.42 -6.05 13.46
C PRO A 44 10.92 -5.94 13.78
N ALA A 45 11.32 -4.85 14.45
CA ALA A 45 12.70 -4.60 14.84
C ALA A 45 13.21 -5.53 15.96
N ALA A 46 12.34 -5.97 16.86
CA ALA A 46 12.69 -6.86 17.97
C ALA A 46 12.54 -8.36 17.62
N ALA A 47 11.84 -8.68 16.53
CA ALA A 47 11.58 -10.05 16.12
C ALA A 47 12.86 -10.80 15.74
N THR A 48 13.06 -11.98 16.30
CA THR A 48 14.12 -12.93 15.89
C THR A 48 13.81 -13.64 14.57
N THR A 49 12.60 -13.44 14.05
CA THR A 49 12.11 -14.01 12.81
C THR A 49 11.90 -12.89 11.79
N ALA A 50 12.31 -13.11 10.54
CA ALA A 50 11.98 -12.25 9.40
C ALA A 50 10.82 -12.87 8.60
N VAL A 51 10.04 -12.04 7.91
CA VAL A 51 9.00 -12.49 6.99
C VAL A 51 9.42 -12.20 5.57
N SER A 52 9.30 -13.20 4.71
CA SER A 52 9.51 -13.07 3.28
C SER A 52 8.23 -13.32 2.49
N LEU A 53 8.04 -12.49 1.46
CA LEU A 53 6.91 -12.51 0.55
C LEU A 53 7.07 -13.67 -0.44
N ASP A 54 6.05 -14.52 -0.53
CA ASP A 54 6.05 -15.71 -1.37
C ASP A 54 4.69 -15.89 -2.06
N GLY A 55 4.70 -16.42 -3.27
CA GLY A 55 3.48 -16.64 -4.03
C GLY A 55 2.57 -17.75 -3.49
N GLU A 56 3.08 -18.57 -2.57
CA GLU A 56 2.32 -19.64 -1.90
C GLU A 56 1.82 -19.24 -0.49
N GLY A 57 2.20 -18.04 -0.01
CA GLY A 57 1.89 -17.58 1.35
C GLY A 57 2.95 -16.64 1.92
N LEU A 58 3.34 -16.85 3.19
CA LEU A 58 4.42 -16.09 3.83
C LEU A 58 5.50 -17.03 4.35
N ARG A 59 6.78 -16.73 4.11
CA ARG A 59 7.89 -17.48 4.67
C ARG A 59 8.41 -16.81 5.93
N PHE A 60 8.52 -17.57 7.00
CA PHE A 60 9.09 -17.13 8.28
C PHE A 60 10.51 -17.68 8.38
N ILE A 61 11.48 -16.79 8.55
CA ILE A 61 12.91 -17.12 8.55
C ILE A 61 13.49 -16.79 9.91
N ASP A 62 13.96 -17.81 10.61
CA ASP A 62 14.71 -17.61 11.84
C ASP A 62 16.05 -16.91 11.52
N LYS A 63 16.26 -15.70 12.06
CA LYS A 63 17.42 -14.85 11.72
C LYS A 63 18.74 -15.46 12.21
N ALA A 64 18.72 -16.34 13.20
CA ALA A 64 19.92 -16.96 13.77
C ALA A 64 20.40 -18.18 12.96
N SER A 65 19.47 -19.02 12.54
CA SER A 65 19.76 -20.30 11.87
C SER A 65 19.53 -20.27 10.35
N GLY A 66 18.81 -19.26 9.84
CA GLY A 66 18.41 -19.17 8.43
C GLY A 66 17.33 -20.18 8.04
N LYS A 67 16.77 -20.95 8.99
CA LYS A 67 15.71 -21.91 8.72
C LYS A 67 14.44 -21.17 8.32
N ALA A 68 13.85 -21.58 7.19
CA ALA A 68 12.60 -21.04 6.68
C ALA A 68 11.46 -22.04 6.85
N SER A 69 10.28 -21.54 7.23
CA SER A 69 9.01 -22.27 7.21
C SER A 69 7.97 -21.51 6.40
N LEU A 70 7.08 -22.24 5.73
CA LEU A 70 6.00 -21.65 4.94
C LEU A 70 4.70 -21.66 5.73
N LEU A 71 4.11 -20.48 5.92
CA LEU A 71 2.70 -20.31 6.25
C LEU A 71 1.93 -20.28 4.92
N ALA A 72 1.51 -21.45 4.47
CA ALA A 72 0.85 -21.61 3.18
C ALA A 72 -0.57 -21.02 3.17
N PHE A 73 -1.07 -20.66 1.99
CA PHE A 73 -2.50 -20.43 1.81
C PHE A 73 -3.33 -21.67 2.21
N GLY A 74 -4.56 -21.44 2.66
CA GLY A 74 -5.49 -22.46 3.16
C GLY A 74 -5.41 -22.75 4.67
N VAL A 75 -4.42 -22.19 5.38
CA VAL A 75 -4.38 -22.29 6.85
C VAL A 75 -5.51 -21.48 7.50
N PRO A 76 -5.99 -21.86 8.70
CA PRO A 76 -7.00 -21.09 9.41
C PRO A 76 -6.55 -19.65 9.72
N ARG A 77 -7.49 -18.69 9.68
CA ARG A 77 -7.26 -17.27 9.98
C ARG A 77 -6.49 -17.05 11.28
N ALA A 78 -6.94 -17.67 12.37
CA ALA A 78 -6.29 -17.55 13.68
C ALA A 78 -4.82 -17.99 13.65
N GLN A 79 -4.47 -19.02 12.87
CA GLN A 79 -3.09 -19.47 12.73
C GLN A 79 -2.24 -18.42 11.99
N ALA A 80 -2.78 -17.85 10.90
CA ALA A 80 -2.07 -16.85 10.12
C ALA A 80 -1.86 -15.54 10.90
N GLU A 81 -2.90 -15.05 11.57
CA GLU A 81 -2.82 -13.87 12.44
C GLU A 81 -1.83 -14.08 13.58
N THR A 82 -1.88 -15.24 14.26
CA THR A 82 -0.91 -15.56 15.34
C THR A 82 0.52 -15.58 14.80
N ALA A 83 0.74 -16.20 13.64
CA ALA A 83 2.06 -16.29 13.04
C ALA A 83 2.62 -14.91 12.70
N LEU A 84 1.84 -14.05 12.02
CA LEU A 84 2.29 -12.72 11.66
C LEU A 84 2.44 -11.81 12.89
N ALA A 85 1.54 -11.91 13.88
CA ALA A 85 1.60 -11.08 15.08
C ALA A 85 2.87 -11.31 15.91
N ASN A 86 3.45 -12.51 15.88
CA ASN A 86 4.75 -12.80 16.52
C ASN A 86 5.93 -12.04 15.88
N VAL A 87 5.73 -11.44 14.71
CA VAL A 87 6.76 -10.65 14.00
C VAL A 87 6.36 -9.18 13.89
N ALA A 88 5.12 -8.91 13.47
CA ALA A 88 4.62 -7.56 13.23
C ALA A 88 4.04 -6.88 14.47
N GLY A 89 3.77 -7.64 15.55
CA GLY A 89 3.04 -7.16 16.72
C GLY A 89 1.53 -7.27 16.55
N GLN A 90 0.76 -6.52 17.34
CA GLN A 90 -0.71 -6.55 17.28
C GLN A 90 -1.24 -5.98 15.96
N GLU A 91 -2.33 -6.55 15.46
CA GLU A 91 -3.05 -6.01 14.31
C GLU A 91 -3.55 -4.58 14.56
N ASP A 92 -3.69 -3.81 13.49
CA ASP A 92 -4.23 -2.46 13.53
C ASP A 92 -5.74 -2.45 13.28
N ASP A 93 -6.22 -3.31 12.37
CA ASP A 93 -7.63 -3.39 12.01
C ASP A 93 -8.04 -4.78 11.50
N ARG A 94 -9.34 -5.07 11.60
CA ARG A 94 -10.03 -6.18 10.94
C ARG A 94 -11.26 -5.66 10.21
N SER A 95 -11.37 -5.97 8.93
CA SER A 95 -12.48 -5.51 8.09
C SER A 95 -13.02 -6.63 7.20
N THR A 96 -14.14 -6.35 6.51
CA THR A 96 -14.78 -7.29 5.58
C THR A 96 -15.27 -6.55 4.34
N ASN A 97 -15.33 -7.23 3.20
CA ASN A 97 -15.93 -6.71 1.97
C ASN A 97 -16.75 -7.80 1.28
N ALA A 98 -18.07 -7.60 1.19
CA ALA A 98 -18.98 -8.54 0.54
C ALA A 98 -19.07 -8.38 -0.98
N GLU A 99 -18.56 -7.27 -1.53
CA GLU A 99 -18.67 -6.88 -2.94
C GLU A 99 -17.40 -7.17 -3.74
N CYS A 100 -16.52 -8.02 -3.20
CA CYS A 100 -15.32 -8.40 -3.92
C CYS A 100 -15.65 -9.32 -5.10
N GLY A 101 -15.00 -9.11 -6.25
CA GLY A 101 -15.18 -9.97 -7.43
C GLY A 101 -14.82 -11.45 -7.18
N ALA A 102 -13.96 -11.73 -6.20
CA ALA A 102 -13.60 -13.08 -5.77
C ALA A 102 -14.60 -13.71 -4.77
N GLY A 103 -15.67 -13.01 -4.40
CA GLY A 103 -16.60 -13.38 -3.32
C GLY A 103 -16.28 -12.69 -2.00
N ALA A 104 -17.14 -12.82 -0.99
CA ALA A 104 -16.99 -12.14 0.29
C ALA A 104 -15.62 -12.41 0.93
N MET A 105 -14.92 -11.34 1.32
CA MET A 105 -13.57 -11.40 1.89
C MET A 105 -13.53 -10.77 3.29
N GLU A 106 -12.60 -11.24 4.10
CA GLU A 106 -12.21 -10.64 5.37
C GLU A 106 -10.73 -10.25 5.32
N PHE A 107 -10.36 -9.22 6.07
CA PHE A 107 -9.01 -8.69 6.08
C PHE A 107 -8.51 -8.49 7.52
N THR A 108 -7.22 -8.66 7.73
CA THR A 108 -6.53 -8.26 8.96
C THR A 108 -5.26 -7.50 8.58
N ARG A 109 -5.08 -6.31 9.15
CA ARG A 109 -4.00 -5.38 8.78
C ARG A 109 -2.96 -5.26 9.88
N TYR A 110 -1.69 -5.23 9.47
CA TYR A 110 -0.50 -5.02 10.29
C TYR A 110 0.43 -4.03 9.56
N ASP A 111 0.40 -2.77 9.94
CA ASP A 111 1.06 -1.68 9.22
C ASP A 111 0.72 -1.75 7.72
N ALA A 112 1.73 -1.81 6.84
CA ALA A 112 1.57 -1.95 5.39
C ALA A 112 1.09 -3.34 4.91
N MET A 113 1.13 -4.37 5.76
CA MET A 113 0.77 -5.75 5.40
C MET A 113 -0.71 -5.99 5.68
N THR A 114 -1.42 -6.50 4.67
CA THR A 114 -2.81 -6.96 4.81
C THR A 114 -2.86 -8.45 4.50
N LEU A 115 -3.41 -9.22 5.45
CA LEU A 115 -3.76 -10.63 5.23
C LEU A 115 -5.20 -10.72 4.74
N ASN A 116 -5.42 -11.50 3.69
CA ASN A 116 -6.71 -11.69 3.06
C ASN A 116 -7.26 -13.07 3.40
N PHE A 117 -8.55 -13.12 3.71
CA PHE A 117 -9.23 -14.32 4.13
C PHE A 117 -10.54 -14.55 3.37
N GLN A 118 -10.84 -15.82 3.12
CA GLN A 118 -12.14 -16.30 2.65
C GLN A 118 -12.47 -17.60 3.40
N ASP A 119 -13.72 -17.79 3.80
CA ASP A 119 -14.19 -18.97 4.54
C ASP A 119 -13.32 -19.30 5.78
N GLY A 120 -12.82 -18.25 6.46
CA GLY A 120 -11.93 -18.37 7.62
C GLY A 120 -10.52 -18.91 7.29
N LYS A 121 -10.11 -18.91 6.02
CA LYS A 121 -8.80 -19.36 5.53
C LYS A 121 -7.96 -18.22 5.00
N PHE A 122 -6.66 -18.27 5.24
CA PHE A 122 -5.69 -17.34 4.65
C PHE A 122 -5.56 -17.65 3.15
N VAL A 123 -5.91 -16.70 2.28
CA VAL A 123 -5.98 -16.93 0.82
C VAL A 123 -5.12 -15.97 0.02
N GLY A 124 -4.56 -14.94 0.63
CA GLY A 124 -3.75 -13.96 -0.06
C GLY A 124 -3.16 -12.94 0.90
N TRP A 125 -2.22 -12.16 0.40
CA TRP A 125 -1.64 -11.03 1.11
C TRP A 125 -1.42 -9.86 0.16
N PHE A 126 -1.46 -8.66 0.71
CA PHE A 126 -1.15 -7.41 0.04
C PHE A 126 -0.17 -6.59 0.88
N LEU A 127 0.83 -6.01 0.23
CA LEU A 127 1.80 -5.10 0.84
C LEU A 127 1.79 -3.79 0.06
N GLY A 128 1.36 -2.71 0.70
CA GLY A 128 1.35 -1.35 0.14
C GLY A 128 2.61 -0.54 0.47
N ASN A 129 2.83 0.56 -0.24
CA ASN A 129 3.88 1.53 0.07
C ASN A 129 3.49 2.46 1.23
N GLU A 130 3.48 1.89 2.43
CA GLU A 130 3.09 2.54 3.67
C GLU A 130 4.16 2.27 4.76
N PRO A 131 4.13 2.98 5.90
CA PRO A 131 5.00 2.66 7.03
C PRO A 131 4.96 1.15 7.36
N GLY A 132 6.10 0.57 7.70
CA GLY A 132 6.24 -0.87 7.95
C GLY A 132 6.57 -1.72 6.71
N ALA A 133 6.38 -1.21 5.49
CA ALA A 133 6.64 -1.99 4.27
C ALA A 133 8.09 -2.47 4.12
N ALA A 134 9.05 -1.68 4.61
CA ALA A 134 10.48 -2.00 4.56
C ALA A 134 10.88 -3.25 5.38
N ALA A 135 9.97 -3.77 6.23
CA ALA A 135 10.20 -5.00 6.98
C ALA A 135 10.06 -6.27 6.12
N TYR A 136 9.54 -6.15 4.89
CA TYR A 136 9.19 -7.28 4.04
C TYR A 136 9.92 -7.23 2.70
N SER A 137 10.33 -8.40 2.23
CA SER A 137 10.88 -8.59 0.89
C SER A 137 10.67 -10.03 0.43
N THR A 138 10.70 -10.26 -0.88
CA THR A 138 10.84 -11.62 -1.42
C THR A 138 12.21 -12.21 -1.07
N MET A 139 12.39 -13.52 -1.23
CA MET A 139 13.69 -14.16 -0.95
C MET A 139 14.82 -13.68 -1.87
N SER A 140 14.48 -13.14 -3.04
CA SER A 140 15.43 -12.51 -3.96
C SER A 140 15.71 -11.03 -3.63
N GLY A 141 15.12 -10.49 -2.57
CA GLY A 141 15.34 -9.12 -2.11
C GLY A 141 14.50 -8.06 -2.81
N ILE A 142 13.50 -8.45 -3.60
CA ILE A 142 12.54 -7.52 -4.21
C ILE A 142 11.56 -7.05 -3.12
N ALA A 143 11.45 -5.74 -2.92
CA ALA A 143 10.63 -5.10 -1.90
C ALA A 143 9.96 -3.82 -2.44
N ILE A 144 9.10 -3.20 -1.63
CA ILE A 144 8.62 -1.85 -1.90
C ILE A 144 9.82 -0.90 -2.06
N GLY A 145 9.78 -0.06 -3.09
CA GLY A 145 10.85 0.88 -3.41
C GLY A 145 11.96 0.33 -4.32
N THR A 146 12.06 -1.00 -4.53
CA THR A 146 12.96 -1.58 -5.54
C THR A 146 12.59 -1.04 -6.92
N THR A 147 13.58 -0.63 -7.73
CA THR A 147 13.31 -0.16 -9.09
C THR A 147 13.02 -1.33 -10.04
N ARG A 148 12.28 -1.08 -11.12
CA ARG A 148 12.00 -2.05 -12.19
C ARG A 148 13.29 -2.68 -12.72
N ALA A 149 14.29 -1.87 -13.06
CA ALA A 149 15.58 -2.36 -13.50
C ALA A 149 16.24 -3.28 -12.46
N LYS A 150 16.24 -2.87 -11.19
CA LYS A 150 16.87 -3.66 -10.12
C LYS A 150 16.14 -4.97 -9.86
N ALA A 151 14.81 -4.96 -9.89
CA ALA A 151 14.02 -6.17 -9.74
C ALA A 151 14.29 -7.16 -10.89
N GLY A 152 14.47 -6.65 -12.12
CA GLY A 152 14.85 -7.43 -13.30
C GLY A 152 16.22 -8.11 -13.22
N GLU A 153 17.13 -7.62 -12.39
CA GLU A 153 18.41 -8.30 -12.10
C GLU A 153 18.21 -9.54 -11.20
N SER A 154 17.13 -9.58 -10.42
CA SER A 154 16.88 -10.60 -9.40
C SER A 154 15.81 -11.62 -9.80
N ALA A 155 14.87 -11.26 -10.66
CA ALA A 155 13.82 -12.14 -11.15
C ALA A 155 13.32 -11.71 -12.53
N SER A 156 12.67 -12.64 -13.25
CA SER A 156 11.94 -12.30 -14.46
C SER A 156 10.67 -11.52 -14.09
N ILE A 157 10.62 -10.25 -14.52
CA ILE A 157 9.47 -9.37 -14.37
C ILE A 157 8.68 -9.41 -15.68
N VAL A 158 7.43 -9.85 -15.60
CA VAL A 158 6.53 -9.90 -16.75
C VAL A 158 5.46 -8.84 -16.56
N ALA A 159 5.36 -7.89 -17.49
CA ALA A 159 4.30 -6.89 -17.45
C ALA A 159 2.94 -7.55 -17.69
N VAL A 160 1.91 -7.10 -16.97
CA VAL A 160 0.52 -7.50 -17.24
C VAL A 160 -0.06 -6.49 -18.23
N GLU A 161 -0.23 -6.92 -19.47
CA GLU A 161 -0.81 -6.09 -20.53
C GLU A 161 -2.28 -5.74 -20.20
N ASP A 162 -2.70 -4.54 -20.62
CA ASP A 162 -4.06 -4.02 -20.45
C ASP A 162 -4.59 -4.03 -19.00
N SER A 163 -3.70 -3.93 -18.01
CA SER A 163 -4.10 -3.87 -16.60
C SER A 163 -4.90 -2.60 -16.29
N THR A 164 -6.04 -2.78 -15.64
CA THR A 164 -6.85 -1.70 -15.07
C THR A 164 -6.25 -1.12 -13.78
N LEU A 165 -5.21 -1.76 -13.23
CA LEU A 165 -4.49 -1.33 -12.03
C LEU A 165 -3.25 -0.46 -12.33
N GLY A 166 -2.97 -0.18 -13.61
CA GLY A 166 -1.83 0.63 -14.03
C GLY A 166 -0.62 -0.23 -14.42
N GLU A 167 0.57 0.13 -13.94
CA GLU A 167 1.84 -0.54 -14.28
C GLU A 167 2.02 -1.86 -13.51
N GLU A 168 1.10 -2.80 -13.71
CA GLU A 168 1.08 -4.11 -13.07
C GLU A 168 2.11 -5.08 -13.69
N PHE A 169 2.70 -5.93 -12.85
CA PHE A 169 3.63 -6.96 -13.26
C PHE A 169 3.47 -8.22 -12.41
N SER A 170 4.08 -9.32 -12.87
CA SER A 170 4.22 -10.55 -12.12
C SER A 170 5.68 -11.02 -12.05
N ILE A 171 6.01 -11.68 -10.94
CA ILE A 171 7.24 -12.44 -10.70
C ILE A 171 6.85 -13.92 -10.61
N GLY A 172 7.45 -14.76 -11.45
CA GLY A 172 7.06 -16.17 -11.56
C GLY A 172 5.86 -16.37 -12.49
N THR A 173 5.24 -17.54 -12.43
CA THR A 173 4.16 -17.95 -13.34
C THR A 173 3.10 -18.79 -12.62
N GLY A 174 1.85 -18.69 -13.07
CA GLY A 174 0.74 -19.49 -12.55
C GLY A 174 0.26 -19.03 -11.17
N ASP A 175 -0.36 -19.94 -10.43
CA ASP A 175 -1.04 -19.64 -9.16
C ASP A 175 -0.09 -19.28 -8.01
N THR A 176 1.22 -19.44 -8.21
CA THR A 176 2.27 -19.09 -7.25
C THR A 176 3.08 -17.86 -7.67
N ALA A 177 2.57 -17.08 -8.62
CA ALA A 177 3.18 -15.81 -9.00
C ALA A 177 2.96 -14.75 -7.91
N VAL A 178 3.98 -13.91 -7.71
CA VAL A 178 3.84 -12.67 -6.93
C VAL A 178 3.53 -11.55 -7.90
N GLY A 179 2.39 -10.90 -7.72
CA GLY A 179 2.02 -9.69 -8.45
C GLY A 179 2.62 -8.44 -7.81
N GLY A 180 2.70 -7.36 -8.58
CA GLY A 180 3.08 -6.06 -8.07
C GLY A 180 2.68 -4.93 -8.99
N MET A 181 2.82 -3.70 -8.50
CA MET A 181 2.53 -2.48 -9.24
C MET A 181 3.72 -1.52 -9.13
N PHE A 182 4.11 -0.91 -10.26
CA PHE A 182 5.07 0.19 -10.25
C PHE A 182 4.36 1.53 -10.07
N ALA A 183 4.99 2.46 -9.35
CA ALA A 183 4.48 3.81 -9.11
C ALA A 183 4.42 4.68 -10.39
N ALA A 184 5.15 4.29 -11.43
CA ALA A 184 5.27 5.02 -12.70
C ALA A 184 5.72 4.08 -13.82
N PRO A 185 5.70 4.53 -15.09
CA PRO A 185 6.33 3.82 -16.19
C PRO A 185 7.87 3.90 -16.15
N GLY A 186 8.54 2.95 -16.81
CA GLY A 186 9.98 2.97 -17.10
C GLY A 186 10.88 2.29 -16.06
N ASP A 187 12.16 2.18 -16.39
CA ASP A 187 13.14 1.34 -15.66
C ASP A 187 13.48 1.86 -14.25
N ALA A 188 13.37 3.16 -14.04
CA ALA A 188 13.58 3.80 -12.75
C ALA A 188 12.34 3.75 -11.84
N ALA A 189 11.20 3.28 -12.36
CA ALA A 189 9.97 3.20 -11.59
C ALA A 189 10.14 2.25 -10.40
N LYS A 190 9.66 2.68 -9.25
CA LYS A 190 9.73 1.91 -8.02
C LYS A 190 8.49 1.05 -7.84
N ILE A 191 8.66 -0.12 -7.26
CA ILE A 191 7.54 -0.96 -6.82
C ILE A 191 6.79 -0.22 -5.70
N ASP A 192 5.48 -0.05 -5.87
CA ASP A 192 4.58 0.63 -4.94
C ASP A 192 3.66 -0.34 -4.21
N ALA A 193 3.45 -1.53 -4.76
CA ALA A 193 2.74 -2.61 -4.10
C ALA A 193 3.24 -3.98 -4.55
N LEU A 194 3.11 -4.97 -3.66
CA LEU A 194 3.32 -6.39 -3.92
C LEU A 194 2.14 -7.18 -3.36
N PHE A 195 1.77 -8.27 -4.02
CA PHE A 195 0.66 -9.12 -3.57
C PHE A 195 0.78 -10.55 -4.09
N ALA A 196 0.12 -11.49 -3.42
CA ALA A 196 -0.08 -12.83 -3.95
C ALA A 196 -1.38 -13.44 -3.43
N GLY A 197 -1.84 -14.49 -4.10
CA GLY A 197 -3.11 -15.15 -3.83
C GLY A 197 -4.31 -14.26 -4.13
N VAL A 198 -5.44 -14.54 -3.48
CA VAL A 198 -6.70 -13.83 -3.70
C VAL A 198 -6.63 -12.44 -3.08
N ASN A 199 -6.85 -11.42 -3.91
CA ASN A 199 -6.86 -10.00 -3.54
C ASN A 199 -8.14 -9.33 -4.02
N CYS A 200 -8.54 -8.27 -3.33
CA CYS A 200 -9.76 -7.54 -3.66
C CYS A 200 -9.50 -6.31 -4.53
N PHE A 201 -9.07 -6.56 -5.77
CA PHE A 201 -8.91 -5.50 -6.77
C PHE A 201 -10.18 -5.37 -7.61
N PHE A 202 -10.73 -4.16 -7.69
CA PHE A 202 -11.82 -3.87 -8.61
C PHE A 202 -11.26 -3.81 -10.03
N ARG A 203 -11.75 -4.70 -10.89
CA ARG A 203 -11.37 -4.83 -12.29
C ARG A 203 -12.61 -4.94 -13.15
#